data_AF-A0A151UB95-F1
#
_entry.id   AF-A0A151UB95-F1
#
_cell.length_a   1.000
_cell.length_b   1.000
_cell.length_c   1.000
_cell.angle_alpha   90.00
_cell.angle_beta   90.00
_cell.angle_gamma   90.00
#
_symmetry.space_group_name_H-M   'P 1'
#
loop_
_entity.id
_entity.type
_entity.pdbx_description
1 polymer ?
#
loop_
_entity_poly.entity_id
_entity_poly.type
_entity_poly.pdbx_seq_one_letter_code
_entity_poly.pdbx_strand_id
1 'polypeptide(L)' 'LLQIEPVLQGHRLHQFVASPQIPLWFFSESDYKAEINNPAYTVWKLQDQLSLAWLQSSLSFCSY' A
#
# COMPACT_ATOMS: atom_id res chain seq x y z
N LEU A 1 19.15 -11.56 -7.51
CA LEU A 1 17.84 -11.24 -6.91
C LEU A 1 18.07 -10.05 -6.00
N LEU A 2 17.51 -8.88 -6.33
CA LEU A 2 17.77 -7.64 -5.60
C LEU A 2 17.50 -7.82 -4.10
N GLN A 3 18.37 -7.26 -3.27
CA GLN A 3 18.16 -7.13 -1.83
C GLN A 3 17.11 -6.03 -1.60
N ILE A 4 15.83 -6.35 -1.82
CA ILE A 4 14.72 -5.38 -1.65
C ILE A 4 14.36 -5.21 -0.17
N GLU A 5 14.68 -6.21 0.66
CA GLU A 5 14.37 -6.25 2.10
C GLU A 5 14.99 -5.10 2.92
N PRO A 6 16.29 -4.76 2.78
CA PRO A 6 16.89 -3.63 3.47
C PRO A 6 16.26 -2.29 3.05
N VAL A 7 15.88 -2.17 1.78
CA VAL A 7 15.23 -0.99 1.21
C VAL A 7 13.81 -0.84 1.78
N LEU A 8 13.06 -1.94 1.87
CA LEU A 8 11.72 -1.98 2.47
C LEU A 8 11.77 -1.68 3.98
N GLN A 9 12.79 -2.18 4.69
CA GLN A 9 13.01 -1.89 6.11
C GLN A 9 13.39 -0.43 6.35
N GLY A 10 14.35 0.12 5.59
CA GLY A 10 14.82 1.49 5.71
C GLY A 10 13.74 2.56 5.46
N HIS A 11 12.81 2.27 4.56
CA HIS A 11 11.68 3.15 4.27
C HIS A 11 10.40 2.82 5.06
N ARG A 12 10.47 1.90 6.05
CA ARG A 12 9.30 1.42 6.82
C ARG A 12 8.16 0.89 5.95
N LEU A 13 8.49 0.46 4.73
CA LEU A 13 7.56 -0.15 3.76
C LEU A 13 7.32 -1.64 4.05
N HIS A 14 8.18 -2.26 4.85
CA HIS A 14 8.07 -3.67 5.22
C HIS A 14 6.68 -4.05 5.77
N GLN A 15 6.08 -3.20 6.59
CA GLN A 15 4.73 -3.41 7.15
C GLN A 15 3.61 -3.33 6.10
N PHE A 16 3.84 -2.64 4.98
CA PHE A 16 2.87 -2.52 3.89
C PHE A 16 3.04 -3.63 2.85
N VAL A 17 4.24 -4.22 2.72
CA VAL A 17 4.54 -5.22 1.69
C VAL A 17 4.56 -6.66 2.24
N ALA A 18 5.12 -6.89 3.43
CA ALA A 18 5.29 -8.23 3.98
C ALA A 18 4.11 -8.69 4.86
N SER A 19 3.39 -7.75 5.50
CA SER A 19 2.23 -8.06 6.36
C SER A 19 1.23 -6.90 6.40
N PRO A 20 0.59 -6.54 5.28
CA PRO A 20 -0.34 -5.42 5.24
C PRO A 20 -1.55 -5.67 6.15
N GLN A 21 -1.82 -4.70 7.03
CA GLN A 21 -3.09 -4.60 7.73
C GLN A 21 -4.06 -3.86 6.82
N ILE A 22 -4.83 -4.61 6.04
CA ILE A 22 -5.77 -4.05 5.06
C ILE A 22 -7.10 -3.76 5.76
N PRO A 23 -7.56 -2.50 5.83
CA PRO A 23 -8.86 -2.17 6.39
C PRO A 23 -9.98 -2.76 5.53
N LEU A 24 -11.15 -3.02 6.12
CA LEU A 24 -12.32 -3.41 5.35
C LEU A 24 -12.75 -2.27 4.42
N TRP A 25 -13.13 -2.60 3.18
CA TRP A 25 -13.58 -1.63 2.19
C TRP A 25 -14.85 -0.89 2.65
N PHE A 26 -15.75 -1.62 3.32
CA PHE A 26 -16.97 -1.14 3.96
C PHE A 26 -17.04 -1.71 5.38
N PHE A 27 -17.52 -0.93 6.36
CA PHE A 27 -17.66 -1.42 7.75
C PHE A 27 -18.87 -2.34 7.93
N SER A 28 -19.89 -2.19 7.08
CA SER A 28 -21.14 -2.95 7.15
C SER A 28 -21.79 -3.10 5.78
N GLU A 29 -22.77 -4.00 5.67
CA GLU A 29 -23.58 -4.17 4.46
C GLU A 29 -24.45 -2.91 4.16
N SER A 30 -24.85 -2.17 5.19
CA SER A 30 -25.54 -0.89 5.02
C SER A 30 -24.64 0.17 4.41
N ASP A 31 -23.36 0.23 4.79
CA ASP A 31 -22.39 1.16 4.22
C ASP A 31 -22.08 0.81 2.76
N TYR A 32 -22.05 -0.48 2.42
CA TYR A 32 -21.93 -0.94 1.03
C TYR A 32 -23.10 -0.46 0.17
N LYS A 33 -24.35 -0.62 0.65
CA LYS A 33 -25.55 -0.17 -0.07
C LYS A 33 -25.64 1.36 -0.21
N ALA A 34 -25.04 2.08 0.73
CA ALA A 34 -24.96 3.54 0.71
C ALA A 34 -23.71 4.08 -0.02
N GLU A 35 -22.85 3.20 -0.56
CA GLU A 35 -21.56 3.54 -1.16
C GLU A 35 -20.63 4.36 -0.24
N ILE A 36 -20.77 4.19 1.08
CA ILE A 36 -19.95 4.88 2.08
C ILE A 36 -18.69 4.05 2.32
N ASN A 37 -17.62 4.44 1.63
CA ASN A 37 -16.32 3.79 1.81
C ASN A 37 -15.76 4.05 3.22
N ASN A 38 -15.10 3.04 3.77
CA ASN A 38 -14.31 3.20 4.99
C ASN A 38 -13.18 4.23 4.74
N PRO A 39 -13.12 5.34 5.48
CA PRO A 39 -12.06 6.34 5.33
C PRO A 39 -10.67 5.75 5.55
N ALA A 40 -10.52 4.78 6.47
CA ALA A 40 -9.26 4.10 6.71
C ALA A 40 -8.81 3.27 5.50
N TYR A 41 -9.75 2.64 4.78
CA TYR A 41 -9.44 1.93 3.54
C TYR A 41 -8.97 2.88 2.43
N THR A 42 -9.61 4.04 2.30
CA THR A 42 -9.21 5.07 1.34
C THR A 42 -7.79 5.58 1.60
N VAL A 43 -7.45 5.85 2.87
CA VAL A 43 -6.10 6.28 3.27
C VAL A 43 -5.07 5.18 3.01
N TRP A 44 -5.38 3.94 3.37
CA TRP A 44 -4.51 2.79 3.10
C TRP A 44 -4.24 2.61 1.61
N LYS A 45 -5.28 2.71 0.78
CA LYS A 45 -5.18 2.58 -0.69
C LYS A 45 -4.28 3.66 -1.30
N LEU A 46 -4.35 4.90 -0.80
CA LEU A 46 -3.48 5.98 -1.27
C LEU A 46 -2.00 5.70 -0.92
N GLN A 47 -1.73 5.22 0.29
CA GLN A 47 -0.37 4.85 0.72
C GLN A 47 0.19 3.67 -0.08
N ASP A 48 -0.63 2.68 -0.39
CA ASP A 48 -0.26 1.54 -1.22
C ASP A 48 0.14 1.97 -2.63
N GLN A 49 -0.67 2.83 -3.27
CA GLN A 49 -0.35 3.39 -4.59
C GLN A 49 0.93 4.21 -4.60
N LEU A 50 1.18 5.03 -3.58
CA LEU A 50 2.43 5.79 -3.46
C LEU A 50 3.64 4.88 -3.28
N SER A 51 3.50 3.82 -2.48
CA SER A 51 4.55 2.82 -2.25
C SER A 51 4.90 2.09 -3.54
N LEU A 52 3.88 1.71 -4.33
CA LEU A 52 4.06 1.08 -5.63
C LEU A 52 4.74 2.02 -6.64
N ALA A 53 4.30 3.27 -6.74
CA ALA A 53 4.89 4.26 -7.64
C ALA A 53 6.36 4.55 -7.29
N TRP A 54 6.69 4.61 -6.01
CA TRP A 54 8.06 4.78 -5.54
C TRP A 54 8.94 3.56 -5.87
N LEU A 55 8.42 2.34 -5.67
CA LEU A 55 9.13 1.11 -6.04
C LEU A 55 9.40 1.07 -7.55
N GLN A 56 8.39 1.35 -8.37
CA GLN A 56 8.53 1.41 -9.82
C GLN A 56 9.56 2.45 -10.27
N SER A 57 9.55 3.64 -9.67
CA SER A 57 10.53 4.69 -9.97
C SER A 57 11.95 4.27 -9.60
N SER A 58 12.12 3.63 -8.44
CA SER A 58 13.43 3.17 -7.94
C SER A 58 14.01 2.06 -8.83
N LEU A 59 13.17 1.10 -9.24
CA LEU A 59 13.58 0.03 -10.14
C LEU A 59 13.87 0.53 -11.57
N SER A 60 13.09 1.50 -12.06
CA SER A 60 13.30 2.11 -13.39
C SER A 60 14.58 2.95 -13.43
N PHE A 61 14.96 3.57 -12.31
CA PHE A 61 16.23 4.30 -12.19
C PHE A 61 17.46 3.37 -12.27
N CYS A 62 17.34 2.13 -11.78
CA CYS A 62 18.42 1.14 -11.83
C CYS A 62 18.58 0.41 -13.19
N SER A 63 17.73 0.68 -14.18
CA SER A 63 17.78 0.06 -15.51
C SER A 63 18.59 0.84 -16.57
N TYR A 64 19.38 1.84 -16.16
CA TYR A 64 20.33 2.58 -17.02
C TYR A 64 21.78 2.33 -16.61
#